data_AF-A0A954HAR7-F1
#
_entry.id   AF-A0A954HAR7-F1
#
_cell.length_a   1.000
_cell.length_b   1.000
_cell.length_c   1.000
_cell.angle_alpha   90.00
_cell.angle_beta   90.00
_cell.angle_gamma   90.00
#
_symmetry.space_group_name_H-M   'P 1'
#
loop_
_entity.id
_entity.type
_entity.pdbx_description
1 polymer ?
#
loop_
_entity_poly.entity_id
_entity_poly.type
_entity_poly.pdbx_seq_one_letter_code
_entity_poly.pdbx_strand_id
1 'polypeptide(L)'
;MTDEKLKTKRFFPSTLRAVLTALLMVLMLAGTFFGFTYLASMKSPPDEREAREIVYRVTAFDAHTNDIQRIITGFGTVKADREVVISAQVSGEVVQTNPRLEIGEKMIAHGESERTPPDLLLRIDPTTYQQRVTQAESLLAADQAELARLQKEETNQREVLEKAAQ
;
A
#
# COMPACT_ATOMS: atom_id res chain seq x y z
N MET A 1 -72.46 78.60 -110.11
CA MET A 1 -73.51 79.43 -109.51
C MET A 1 -73.26 79.43 -108.02
N THR A 2 -72.89 80.62 -107.52
CA THR A 2 -72.86 81.09 -106.12
C THR A 2 -71.89 80.48 -105.09
N ASP A 3 -71.06 81.41 -104.61
CA ASP A 3 -70.12 81.45 -103.49
C ASP A 3 -70.69 81.15 -102.09
N GLU A 4 -69.73 81.02 -101.16
CA GLU A 4 -69.74 81.56 -99.79
C GLU A 4 -70.24 80.67 -98.62
N LYS A 5 -69.29 80.20 -97.78
CA LYS A 5 -69.02 80.76 -96.43
C LYS A 5 -68.12 79.82 -95.60
N LEU A 6 -66.86 80.25 -95.45
CA LEU A 6 -66.08 80.36 -94.21
C LEU A 6 -66.54 79.56 -92.96
N LYS A 7 -65.69 78.63 -92.48
CA LYS A 7 -65.09 78.72 -91.13
C LYS A 7 -63.95 77.70 -90.86
N THR A 8 -62.76 78.27 -90.72
CA THR A 8 -61.49 77.71 -90.22
C THR A 8 -61.40 77.60 -88.68
N LYS A 9 -60.40 76.80 -88.23
CA LYS A 9 -59.63 76.77 -86.95
C LYS A 9 -60.13 75.80 -85.83
N ARG A 10 -59.29 75.02 -85.11
CA ARG A 10 -57.81 75.02 -84.87
C ARG A 10 -57.35 73.78 -84.04
N PHE A 11 -56.22 73.17 -84.40
CA PHE A 11 -55.07 72.64 -83.61
C PHE A 11 -55.22 71.78 -82.30
N PHE A 12 -54.51 70.63 -82.29
CA PHE A 12 -54.06 69.79 -81.13
C PHE A 12 -53.36 70.58 -80.00
N PRO A 13 -53.19 70.04 -78.77
CA PRO A 13 -51.81 69.74 -78.33
C PRO A 13 -51.59 68.58 -77.31
N SER A 14 -50.32 68.18 -77.21
CA SER A 14 -49.67 67.20 -76.32
C SER A 14 -49.63 67.53 -74.81
N THR A 15 -50.20 68.66 -74.39
CA THR A 15 -50.16 69.13 -72.99
C THR A 15 -51.12 68.38 -72.07
N LEU A 16 -52.26 67.88 -72.58
CA LEU A 16 -53.20 67.09 -71.79
C LEU A 16 -52.64 65.71 -71.41
N ARG A 17 -51.86 65.10 -72.33
CA ARG A 17 -51.10 63.88 -72.03
C ARG A 17 -49.99 64.18 -71.02
N ALA A 18 -49.22 65.24 -71.21
CA ALA A 18 -48.14 65.61 -70.29
C ALA A 18 -48.63 65.93 -68.85
N VAL A 19 -49.77 66.62 -68.70
CA VAL A 19 -50.38 66.89 -67.39
C VAL A 19 -50.89 65.59 -66.74
N LEU A 20 -51.49 64.69 -67.52
CA LEU A 20 -51.92 63.38 -67.04
C LEU A 20 -50.73 62.49 -66.64
N THR A 21 -49.63 62.50 -67.40
CA THR A 21 -48.40 61.76 -67.07
C THR A 21 -47.71 62.35 -65.84
N ALA A 22 -47.67 63.67 -65.70
CA ALA A 22 -47.12 64.34 -64.51
C ALA A 22 -47.95 64.03 -63.26
N LEU A 23 -49.28 64.00 -63.36
CA LEU A 23 -50.17 63.59 -62.26
C LEU A 23 -49.92 62.14 -61.84
N LEU A 24 -49.76 61.23 -62.81
CA LEU A 24 -49.45 59.82 -62.55
C LEU A 24 -48.09 59.66 -61.86
N MET A 25 -47.09 60.45 -62.25
CA MET A 25 -45.75 60.47 -61.64
C MET A 25 -45.80 60.94 -60.18
N VAL A 26 -46.54 62.02 -59.90
CA VAL A 26 -46.71 62.54 -58.54
C VAL A 26 -47.45 61.53 -57.66
N LEU A 27 -48.47 60.86 -58.19
CA LEU A 27 -49.20 59.81 -57.47
C LEU A 27 -48.29 58.62 -57.12
N MET A 28 -47.43 58.20 -58.05
CA MET A 28 -46.46 57.12 -57.80
C MET A 28 -45.45 57.53 -56.73
N LEU A 29 -44.88 58.73 -56.81
CA LEU A 29 -43.93 59.23 -55.82
C LEU A 29 -44.56 59.34 -54.43
N ALA A 30 -45.77 59.88 -54.34
CA ALA A 30 -46.53 59.97 -53.09
C ALA A 30 -46.81 58.57 -52.52
N GLY A 31 -47.24 57.62 -53.36
CA GLY A 31 -47.46 56.23 -52.96
C GLY A 31 -46.20 55.55 -52.43
N THR A 32 -45.06 55.73 -53.11
CA THR A 32 -43.77 55.17 -52.65
C THR A 32 -43.28 55.79 -51.35
N PHE A 33 -43.44 57.11 -51.20
CA PHE A 33 -43.02 57.82 -49.99
C PHE A 33 -43.87 57.40 -48.79
N PHE A 34 -45.19 57.34 -48.96
CA PHE A 34 -46.12 56.91 -47.91
C PHE A 34 -45.95 55.43 -47.56
N GLY A 35 -45.72 54.57 -48.56
CA GLY A 35 -45.41 53.15 -48.34
C GLY A 35 -44.12 52.93 -47.56
N PHE A 36 -43.07 53.69 -47.88
CA PHE A 36 -41.78 53.61 -47.19
C PHE A 36 -41.87 54.08 -45.74
N THR A 37 -42.54 55.21 -45.47
CA THR A 37 -42.68 55.73 -44.10
C THR A 37 -43.53 54.82 -43.22
N TYR A 38 -44.59 54.23 -43.79
CA TYR A 38 -45.42 53.26 -43.08
C TYR A 38 -44.64 51.98 -42.73
N LEU A 39 -43.84 51.47 -43.66
CA LEU A 39 -43.04 50.26 -43.44
C LEU A 39 -41.86 50.49 -42.48
N ALA A 40 -41.24 51.67 -42.52
CA ALA A 40 -40.15 52.03 -41.62
C ALA A 40 -40.63 52.17 -40.16
N SER A 41 -41.86 52.66 -39.95
CA SER A 41 -42.45 52.81 -38.61
C SER A 41 -42.82 51.47 -37.95
N MET A 42 -43.01 50.40 -38.72
CA MET A 42 -43.27 49.05 -38.21
C MET A 42 -42.01 48.30 -37.77
N LYS A 43 -40.83 48.90 -37.88
CA LYS A 43 -39.60 48.28 -37.40
C LYS A 43 -39.48 48.45 -35.88
N SER A 44 -40.06 47.53 -35.12
CA SER A 44 -39.83 47.44 -33.68
C SER A 44 -38.36 47.12 -33.38
N PRO A 45 -37.72 47.82 -32.41
CA PRO A 45 -36.35 47.51 -32.01
C PRO A 45 -36.28 46.09 -31.41
N PRO A 46 -35.19 45.33 -31.63
CA PRO A 46 -35.08 43.95 -31.16
C PRO A 46 -35.14 43.86 -29.63
N ASP A 47 -35.91 42.93 -29.10
CA ASP A 47 -35.95 42.63 -27.65
C ASP A 47 -34.58 42.15 -27.16
N GLU A 48 -33.97 42.90 -26.25
CA GLU A 48 -32.74 42.53 -25.56
C GLU A 48 -33.06 41.42 -24.55
N ARG A 49 -32.59 40.20 -24.84
CA ARG A 49 -32.87 39.03 -23.99
C ARG A 49 -31.91 39.05 -22.81
N GLU A 50 -32.45 39.15 -21.59
CA GLU A 50 -31.66 39.00 -20.37
C GLU A 50 -30.89 37.66 -20.39
N ALA A 51 -29.60 37.71 -20.05
CA ALA A 51 -28.73 36.55 -20.04
C ALA A 51 -29.24 35.55 -18.99
N ARG A 52 -29.88 34.48 -19.46
CA ARG A 52 -30.41 33.43 -18.59
C ARG A 52 -29.25 32.58 -18.09
N GLU A 53 -28.98 32.63 -16.79
CA GLU A 53 -27.95 31.83 -16.14
C GLU A 53 -28.29 30.33 -16.26
N ILE A 54 -27.42 29.56 -16.92
CA ILE A 54 -27.61 28.12 -17.12
C ILE A 54 -26.96 27.41 -15.92
N VAL A 55 -27.79 26.93 -15.01
CA VAL A 55 -27.33 26.10 -13.88
C VAL A 55 -27.33 24.63 -14.29
N TYR A 56 -26.14 24.04 -14.41
CA TYR A 56 -25.99 22.63 -14.73
C TYR A 56 -26.13 21.79 -13.47
N ARG A 57 -27.05 20.83 -13.50
CA ARG A 57 -27.19 19.85 -12.41
C ARG A 57 -26.11 18.79 -12.55
N VAL A 58 -25.11 18.85 -11.68
CA VAL A 58 -24.05 17.85 -11.56
C VAL A 58 -24.24 17.02 -10.29
N THR A 59 -23.74 15.80 -10.32
CA THR A 59 -23.69 14.91 -9.15
C THR A 59 -22.25 14.91 -8.64
N ALA A 60 -22.07 15.34 -7.39
CA ALA A 60 -20.79 15.29 -6.69
C ALA A 60 -20.88 14.29 -5.53
N PHE A 61 -19.74 13.71 -5.17
CA PHE A 61 -19.59 12.84 -4.01
C PHE A 61 -18.51 13.40 -3.10
N ASP A 62 -18.78 13.44 -1.80
CA ASP A 62 -17.80 13.86 -0.80
C ASP A 62 -16.79 12.72 -0.58
N ALA A 63 -15.53 12.98 -0.90
CA ALA A 63 -14.44 12.05 -0.67
C ALA A 63 -13.87 12.27 0.73
N HIS A 64 -13.88 11.21 1.54
CA HIS A 64 -13.25 11.21 2.86
C HIS A 64 -12.01 10.31 2.84
N THR A 65 -10.93 10.80 3.46
CA THR A 65 -9.72 10.02 3.66
C THR A 65 -10.00 8.92 4.68
N ASN A 66 -9.83 7.68 4.25
CA ASN A 66 -9.89 6.51 5.13
C ASN A 66 -8.55 5.80 5.05
N ASP A 67 -7.99 5.45 6.21
CA ASP A 67 -6.78 4.65 6.31
C ASP A 67 -7.14 3.18 6.05
N ILE A 68 -6.82 2.70 4.85
CA ILE A 68 -7.09 1.32 4.45
C ILE A 68 -5.83 0.49 4.73
N GLN A 69 -5.92 -0.46 5.65
CA GLN A 69 -4.87 -1.44 5.86
C GLN A 69 -4.82 -2.42 4.68
N ARG A 70 -3.72 -2.39 3.92
CA ARG A 70 -3.49 -3.34 2.83
C ARG A 70 -2.77 -4.57 3.37
N ILE A 71 -3.45 -5.72 3.39
CA ILE A 71 -2.83 -7.01 3.69
C ILE A 71 -2.18 -7.53 2.40
N ILE A 72 -0.86 -7.63 2.39
CA ILE A 72 -0.09 -8.21 1.29
C ILE A 72 0.31 -9.62 1.70
N THR A 73 -0.18 -10.63 0.97
CA THR A 73 0.17 -12.03 1.22
C THR A 73 1.34 -12.43 0.33
N GLY A 74 2.46 -12.81 0.93
CA GLY A 74 3.62 -13.38 0.25
C GLY A 74 3.82 -14.84 0.63
N PHE A 75 4.29 -15.65 -0.31
CA PHE A 75 4.66 -17.05 -0.06
C PHE A 75 6.16 -17.16 0.17
N GLY A 76 6.56 -18.01 1.12
CA GLY A 76 7.94 -18.30 1.43
C GLY A 76 8.08 -19.71 1.99
N THR A 77 9.30 -20.21 2.03
CA THR A 77 9.61 -21.52 2.62
C THR A 77 10.08 -21.33 4.04
N VAL A 78 9.42 -22.01 4.99
CA VAL A 78 9.87 -22.06 6.39
C VAL A 78 11.00 -23.08 6.53
N LYS A 79 11.96 -22.78 7.40
CA LYS A 79 13.04 -23.70 7.80
C LYS A 79 13.06 -23.78 9.32
N ALA A 80 13.60 -24.88 9.83
CA ALA A 80 13.83 -25.02 11.26
C ALA A 80 14.78 -23.92 11.75
N ASP A 81 14.51 -23.35 12.93
CA ASP A 81 15.41 -22.38 13.57
C ASP A 81 16.78 -23.02 13.86
N ARG A 82 16.76 -24.30 14.27
CA ARG A 82 17.96 -25.09 14.56
C ARG A 82 17.78 -26.51 14.07
N GLU A 83 18.81 -27.01 13.41
CA GLU A 83 18.93 -28.41 13.00
C GLU A 83 20.24 -28.93 13.59
N VAL A 84 20.17 -30.04 14.31
CA VAL A 84 21.33 -30.63 14.99
C VAL A 84 21.46 -32.09 14.61
N VAL A 85 22.68 -32.50 14.27
CA VAL A 85 23.03 -33.91 14.07
C VAL A 85 23.65 -34.39 15.36
N ILE A 86 23.00 -35.34 16.03
CA ILE A 86 23.47 -35.88 17.31
C ILE A 86 24.36 -37.08 17.05
N SER A 87 25.60 -37.03 17.56
CA SER A 87 26.55 -38.14 17.52
C SER A 87 26.97 -38.55 18.93
N ALA A 88 27.26 -39.84 19.11
CA ALA A 88 27.84 -40.32 20.36
C ALA A 88 29.22 -39.69 20.60
N GLN A 89 29.44 -39.12 21.79
CA GLN A 89 30.73 -38.53 22.18
C GLN A 89 31.77 -39.57 22.57
N VAL A 90 31.32 -40.77 22.91
CA VAL A 90 32.14 -41.88 23.40
C VAL A 90 31.83 -43.14 22.61
N SER A 91 32.82 -44.00 22.45
CA SER A 91 32.65 -45.30 21.79
C SER A 91 32.09 -46.34 22.76
N GLY A 92 31.22 -47.21 22.27
CA GLY A 92 30.72 -48.34 23.05
C GLY A 92 29.49 -48.96 22.43
N GLU A 93 29.05 -50.07 23.02
CA GLU A 93 27.83 -50.74 22.61
C GLU A 93 26.59 -50.01 23.15
N VAL A 94 25.52 -49.94 22.36
CA VAL A 94 24.24 -49.38 22.79
C VAL A 94 23.48 -50.45 23.57
N VAL A 95 23.35 -50.27 24.87
CA VAL A 95 22.68 -51.21 25.79
C VAL A 95 21.18 -50.92 25.95
N GLN A 96 20.76 -49.69 25.67
CA GLN A 96 19.36 -49.29 25.80
C GLN A 96 19.04 -48.19 24.79
N THR A 97 17.87 -48.28 24.17
CA THR A 97 17.29 -47.22 23.33
C THR A 97 15.97 -46.79 23.94
N ASN A 98 15.63 -45.51 23.84
CA ASN A 98 14.33 -45.02 24.30
C ASN A 98 13.19 -45.59 23.44
N PRO A 99 12.14 -46.19 24.03
CA PRO A 99 11.00 -46.72 23.28
C PRO A 99 10.28 -45.68 22.42
N ARG A 100 10.35 -44.39 22.77
CA ARG A 100 9.71 -43.31 22.02
C ARG A 100 10.59 -42.73 20.91
N LEU A 101 11.82 -43.23 20.73
CA LEU A 101 12.74 -42.72 19.71
C LEU A 101 12.32 -43.19 18.32
N GLU A 102 11.27 -42.58 17.81
CA GLU A 102 10.73 -42.81 16.47
C GLU A 102 10.73 -41.51 15.64
N ILE A 103 10.61 -41.65 14.33
CA ILE A 103 10.65 -40.51 13.42
C ILE A 103 9.43 -39.62 13.66
N GLY A 104 9.67 -38.34 13.96
CA GLY A 104 8.62 -37.34 14.19
C GLY A 104 8.19 -37.18 15.65
N GLU A 105 8.71 -38.01 16.56
CA GLU A 105 8.43 -37.89 17.99
C GLU A 105 9.17 -36.70 18.63
N LYS A 106 8.51 -36.02 19.58
CA LYS A 106 9.10 -34.91 20.33
C LYS A 106 9.99 -35.48 21.45
N MET A 107 11.29 -35.27 21.33
CA MET A 107 12.25 -35.56 22.40
C MET A 107 12.70 -34.27 23.09
N ILE A 108 12.82 -34.31 24.41
CA ILE A 108 13.32 -33.19 25.19
C ILE A 108 14.82 -33.36 25.39
N ALA A 109 15.61 -32.65 24.59
CA ALA A 109 17.02 -32.44 24.88
C ALA A 109 17.13 -31.51 26.09
N HIS A 110 17.85 -31.94 27.15
CA HIS A 110 18.22 -31.16 28.34
C HIS A 110 17.43 -29.86 28.59
N GLY A 111 16.42 -29.95 29.47
CA GLY A 111 15.95 -28.83 30.30
C GLY A 111 15.35 -27.64 29.53
N GLU A 112 14.16 -27.80 28.93
CA GLU A 112 13.30 -26.65 28.61
C GLU A 112 12.94 -25.85 29.89
N SER A 113 13.03 -26.48 31.07
CA SER A 113 12.97 -25.86 32.41
C SER A 113 13.54 -26.85 33.45
N GLU A 114 14.06 -26.38 34.60
CA GLU A 114 14.53 -27.24 35.73
C GLU A 114 13.49 -28.27 36.19
N ARG A 115 12.22 -28.08 35.81
CA ARG A 115 11.08 -28.95 36.16
C ARG A 115 10.93 -30.18 35.26
N THR A 116 11.60 -30.24 34.10
CA THR A 116 11.43 -31.35 33.15
C THR A 116 12.75 -32.09 32.96
N PRO A 117 12.83 -33.37 33.37
CA PRO A 117 14.03 -34.16 33.15
C PRO A 117 14.26 -34.36 31.65
N PRO A 118 15.52 -34.40 31.19
CA PRO A 118 15.85 -34.74 29.81
C PRO A 118 15.36 -36.14 29.44
N ASP A 119 14.97 -36.30 28.18
CA ASP A 119 14.73 -37.62 27.62
C ASP A 119 16.07 -38.30 27.31
N LEU A 120 16.27 -39.49 27.88
CA LEU A 120 17.36 -40.37 27.49
C LEU A 120 17.10 -40.82 26.05
N LEU A 121 18.02 -40.60 25.11
CA LEU A 121 17.85 -41.10 23.73
C LEU A 121 18.37 -42.54 23.61
N LEU A 122 19.62 -42.72 24.03
CA LEU A 122 20.33 -43.99 24.01
C LEU A 122 21.26 -44.08 25.22
N ARG A 123 21.52 -45.29 25.70
CA ARG A 123 22.51 -45.59 26.74
C ARG A 123 23.62 -46.41 26.12
N ILE A 124 24.85 -45.91 26.21
CA ILE A 124 26.07 -46.62 25.85
C ILE A 124 26.55 -47.39 27.09
N ASP A 125 27.11 -48.60 26.91
CA ASP A 125 27.66 -49.41 28.00
C ASP A 125 28.63 -48.58 28.87
N PRO A 126 28.29 -48.32 30.14
CA PRO A 126 29.09 -47.49 31.01
C PRO A 126 30.26 -48.24 31.66
N THR A 127 30.32 -49.58 31.58
CA THR A 127 31.16 -50.41 32.46
C THR A 127 32.63 -49.98 32.45
N THR A 128 33.23 -49.83 31.28
CA THR A 128 34.64 -49.41 31.14
C THR A 128 34.85 -47.98 31.66
N TYR A 129 33.89 -47.09 31.43
CA TYR A 129 33.98 -45.69 31.87
C TYR A 129 33.83 -45.57 33.38
N GLN A 130 32.89 -46.31 33.97
CA GLN A 130 32.64 -46.35 35.40
C GLN A 130 33.87 -46.85 36.15
N GLN A 131 34.51 -47.91 35.67
CA GLN A 131 35.76 -48.43 36.24
C GLN A 131 36.87 -47.38 36.25
N ARG A 132 37.03 -46.62 35.15
CA ARG A 132 38.02 -45.54 35.07
C ARG A 132 37.71 -44.41 36.04
N VAL A 133 36.44 -44.04 36.20
CA VAL A 133 36.00 -43.04 37.17
C VAL A 133 36.31 -43.50 38.60
N THR A 134 35.92 -44.72 38.96
CA THR A 134 36.20 -45.29 40.30
C THR A 134 37.70 -45.40 40.58
N GLN A 135 38.51 -45.75 39.57
CA GLN A 135 39.96 -45.78 39.71
C GLN A 135 40.52 -44.37 39.96
N ALA A 136 40.07 -43.37 39.20
CA ALA A 136 40.49 -41.98 39.38
C ALA A 136 40.08 -41.42 40.75
N GLU A 137 38.87 -41.73 41.22
CA GLU A 137 38.39 -41.35 42.56
C GLU A 137 39.22 -42.00 43.67
N SER A 138 39.64 -43.25 43.49
CA SER A 138 40.50 -43.95 44.44
C SER A 138 41.90 -43.33 44.51
N LEU A 139 42.48 -42.96 43.36
CA LEU A 139 43.75 -42.24 43.30
C LEU A 139 43.65 -40.87 43.97
N LEU A 140 42.57 -40.12 43.70
CA LEU A 140 42.30 -38.85 44.35
C LEU A 140 42.22 -38.99 45.87
N ALA A 141 41.54 -40.03 46.38
CA ALA A 141 41.45 -40.28 47.81
C ALA A 141 42.81 -40.63 48.44
N ALA A 142 43.64 -41.41 47.75
CA ALA A 142 44.99 -41.73 48.20
C ALA A 142 45.88 -40.48 48.25
N ASP A 143 45.83 -39.64 47.22
CA ASP A 143 46.60 -38.39 47.15
C ASP A 143 46.16 -37.40 48.24
N GLN A 144 44.85 -37.31 48.52
CA GLN A 144 44.32 -36.49 49.61
C GLN A 144 44.79 -36.97 50.98
N ALA A 145 44.84 -38.29 51.20
CA ALA A 145 45.33 -38.86 52.44
C ALA A 145 46.83 -38.58 52.63
N GLU A 146 47.63 -38.71 51.56
CA GLU A 146 49.05 -38.40 51.60
C GLU A 146 49.32 -36.92 51.82
N LEU A 147 48.56 -36.04 51.16
CA LEU A 147 48.64 -34.60 51.40
C LEU A 147 48.33 -34.25 52.86
N ALA A 148 47.28 -34.84 53.44
CA ALA A 148 46.94 -34.64 54.84
C ALA A 148 48.04 -35.16 55.79
N ARG A 149 48.70 -36.27 55.44
CA ARG A 149 49.84 -36.81 56.18
C ARG A 149 51.03 -35.85 56.16
N LEU A 150 51.39 -35.35 54.97
CA LEU A 150 52.49 -34.39 54.78
C LEU A 150 52.23 -33.06 55.50
N GLN A 151 51.00 -32.55 55.49
CA GLN A 151 50.63 -31.34 56.22
C GLN A 151 50.77 -31.51 57.75
N LYS A 152 50.37 -32.67 58.28
CA LYS A 152 50.60 -32.99 59.70
C LYS A 152 52.08 -33.09 60.03
N GLU A 153 52.87 -33.73 59.17
CA GLU A 153 54.32 -33.86 59.35
C GLU A 153 55.00 -32.49 59.35
N GLU A 154 54.62 -31.60 58.43
CA GLU A 154 55.11 -30.23 58.34
C GLU A 154 54.78 -29.40 59.60
N THR A 155 53.55 -29.51 60.10
CA THR A 155 53.13 -28.87 61.36
C THR A 155 53.97 -29.37 62.54
N ASN A 156 54.12 -30.69 62.68
CA ASN A 156 54.90 -31.29 63.77
C ASN A 156 56.38 -30.85 63.72
N GLN A 157 56.99 -30.83 62.53
CA GLN A 157 58.38 -30.40 62.36
C GLN A 157 58.56 -28.93 62.72
N ARG A 158 57.60 -28.06 62.35
CA ARG A 158 57.63 -26.64 62.72
C ARG A 158 57.58 -26.44 64.23
N GLU A 159 56.72 -27.16 64.95
CA GLU A 159 56.66 -27.10 66.42
C GLU A 159 57.97 -27.53 67.09
N VAL A 160 58.64 -28.55 66.54
CA VAL A 160 59.94 -29.02 67.05
C VAL A 160 61.01 -27.94 66.88
N LEU A 161 61.06 -27.29 65.71
CA LEU A 161 62.03 -26.21 65.45
C LEU A 161 61.80 -24.99 66.36
N GLU A 162 60.55 -24.63 66.62
CA GLU A 162 60.22 -23.54 67.54
C GLU A 162 60.64 -23.84 68.99
N LYS A 163 60.41 -25.07 69.46
CA LYS A 163 60.86 -25.51 70.80
C LYS A 163 62.38 -25.55 70.93
N ALA A 164 63.11 -25.85 69.86
CA ALA A 164 64.57 -25.88 69.86
C ALA A 164 65.21 -24.48 69.81
N ALA A 165 64.44 -23.45 69.44
CA ALA A 165 64.90 -22.07 69.35
C ALA A 165 64.66 -21.25 70.64
N GLN A 166 63.98 -21.83 71.65
CA GLN A 166 63.79 -21.27 72.99
C GLN A 166 64.83 -21.81 73.97
#